data_AF-A0A8H5WRR7-F1
#
_entry.id   AF-A0A8H5WRR7-F1
#
_cell.length_a   1.000
_cell.length_b   1.000
_cell.length_c   1.000
_cell.angle_alpha   90.00
_cell.angle_beta   90.00
_cell.angle_gamma   90.00
#
_symmetry.space_group_name_H-M   'P 1'
#
loop_
_entity.id
_entity.type
_entity.pdbx_description
1 polymer ?
#
loop_
_entity_poly.entity_id
_entity_poly.type
_entity_poly.pdbx_seq_one_letter_code
_entity_poly.pdbx_strand_id
1 'polypeptide(L)'
;MATTPRYSIEGILTNIRSDNHNARFSVRRNGRVFYITISPTNFTNSPNMTEKYMAYLQVLKSREEVIGDIYDTDVYEWVMAPFKPLLVELAPPPECDPKDIRITLEKHLFSEFFVFELHIIDEKLCPRRVVADESPVRPSFLRFDDDFLDDLETWTAFYDPAGIVLSFDNPEDALFELPNKVLIDNY
;
A
#
# COMPACT_ATOMS: atom_id res chain seq x y z
N MET A 1 6.27 -10.96 -24.86
CA MET A 1 5.01 -10.69 -24.12
C MET A 1 5.38 -9.86 -22.92
N ALA A 2 4.82 -8.65 -22.75
CA ALA A 2 5.13 -7.85 -21.57
C ALA A 2 4.52 -8.55 -20.35
N THR A 3 5.38 -9.02 -19.44
CA THR A 3 4.96 -9.60 -18.17
C THR A 3 4.21 -8.53 -17.37
N THR A 4 3.00 -8.86 -16.90
CA THR A 4 2.25 -8.01 -15.98
C THR A 4 3.13 -7.71 -14.78
N PRO A 5 3.34 -6.42 -14.40
CA PRO A 5 4.19 -6.11 -13.27
C PRO A 5 3.60 -6.70 -11.99
N ARG A 6 4.38 -7.49 -11.26
CA ARG A 6 4.00 -8.01 -9.94
C ARG A 6 3.89 -6.86 -8.93
N TYR A 7 2.77 -6.74 -8.25
CA TYR A 7 2.56 -5.84 -7.11
C TYR A 7 1.44 -6.43 -6.24
N SER A 8 1.36 -5.99 -4.99
CA SER A 8 0.26 -6.33 -4.09
C SER A 8 -0.45 -5.06 -3.64
N ILE A 9 -1.77 -5.15 -3.44
CA ILE A 9 -2.53 -4.11 -2.75
C ILE A 9 -2.59 -4.55 -1.29
N GLU A 10 -1.89 -3.85 -0.41
CA GLU A 10 -1.80 -4.19 1.02
C GLU A 10 -3.03 -3.73 1.80
N GLY A 11 -3.66 -2.65 1.35
CA GLY A 11 -4.79 -2.09 2.06
C GLY A 11 -5.47 -0.98 1.28
N ILE A 12 -6.77 -0.87 1.52
CA ILE A 12 -7.62 0.16 0.95
C ILE A 12 -8.29 0.89 2.11
N LEU A 13 -8.08 2.19 2.16
CA LEU A 13 -8.71 3.07 3.13
C LEU A 13 -9.77 3.89 2.41
N THR A 14 -11.03 3.62 2.72
CA THR A 14 -12.16 4.48 2.36
C THR A 14 -12.66 5.18 3.63
N ASN A 15 -13.09 6.42 3.51
CA ASN A 15 -13.71 7.09 4.65
C ASN A 15 -15.14 6.53 4.86
N ILE A 16 -15.42 6.10 6.09
CA ILE A 16 -16.72 5.57 6.50
C ILE A 16 -17.76 6.70 6.59
N ARG A 17 -17.33 7.95 6.82
CA ARG A 17 -18.24 9.11 6.85
C ARG A 17 -18.73 9.43 5.44
N SER A 18 -20.03 9.66 5.32
CA SER A 18 -20.77 9.75 4.05
C SER A 18 -20.40 10.96 3.17
N ASP A 19 -19.74 11.97 3.72
CA ASP A 19 -19.36 13.20 3.03
C ASP A 19 -18.00 13.11 2.32
N ASN A 20 -17.14 12.19 2.76
CA ASN A 20 -15.81 12.02 2.19
C ASN A 20 -15.80 10.86 1.19
N HIS A 21 -15.54 11.23 -0.06
CA HIS A 21 -15.50 10.33 -1.21
C HIS A 21 -14.06 9.97 -1.62
N ASN A 22 -13.09 10.13 -0.73
CA ASN A 22 -11.71 9.78 -1.02
C ASN A 22 -11.46 8.29 -0.76
N ALA A 23 -10.64 7.69 -1.60
CA ALA A 23 -10.09 6.35 -1.42
C ALA A 23 -8.56 6.43 -1.46
N ARG A 24 -7.89 5.65 -0.61
CA ARG A 24 -6.43 5.50 -0.63
C ARG A 24 -6.07 4.02 -0.75
N PHE A 25 -5.20 3.73 -1.69
CA PHE A 25 -4.61 2.40 -1.91
C PHE A 25 -3.17 2.43 -1.41
N SER A 26 -2.80 1.41 -0.64
CA SER A 26 -1.40 1.13 -0.29
C SER A 26 -0.96 -0.07 -1.11
N VAL A 27 0.05 0.13 -1.95
CA VAL A 27 0.51 -0.87 -2.92
C VAL A 27 1.97 -1.15 -2.68
N ARG A 28 2.37 -2.42 -2.59
CA ARG A 28 3.78 -2.80 -2.43
C ARG A 28 4.34 -3.42 -3.69
N ARG A 29 5.56 -3.03 -4.03
CA ARG A 29 6.36 -3.65 -5.09
C ARG A 29 7.85 -3.53 -4.77
N ASN A 30 8.58 -4.62 -4.89
CA ASN A 30 10.04 -4.65 -4.75
C ASN A 30 10.53 -3.98 -3.46
N GLY A 31 9.81 -4.19 -2.35
CA GLY A 31 10.13 -3.61 -1.05
C GLY A 31 9.81 -2.12 -0.90
N ARG A 32 9.21 -1.48 -1.92
CA ARG A 32 8.77 -0.07 -1.87
C ARG A 32 7.25 0.02 -1.79
N VAL A 33 6.76 1.08 -1.17
CA VAL A 33 5.32 1.31 -0.94
C VAL A 33 4.83 2.50 -1.76
N PHE A 34 3.64 2.37 -2.34
CA PHE A 34 3.01 3.39 -3.15
C PHE A 34 1.66 3.73 -2.53
N TYR A 35 1.50 4.98 -2.12
CA TYR A 35 0.25 5.50 -1.57
C TYR A 35 -0.48 6.27 -2.66
N ILE A 36 -1.53 5.67 -3.21
CA ILE A 36 -2.33 6.26 -4.29
C ILE A 36 -3.62 6.79 -3.69
N THR A 37 -3.84 8.10 -3.80
CA THR A 37 -5.08 8.75 -3.35
C THR A 37 -5.95 9.12 -4.54
N ILE A 38 -7.23 8.79 -4.46
CA ILE A 38 -8.25 9.20 -5.42
C ILE A 38 -9.21 10.12 -4.67
N SER A 39 -9.42 11.32 -5.21
CA SER A 39 -10.37 12.29 -4.68
C SER A 39 -11.17 12.90 -5.83
N PRO A 40 -12.50 12.96 -5.74
CA PRO A 40 -13.31 13.67 -6.72
C PRO A 40 -12.95 15.15 -6.87
N THR A 41 -12.31 15.74 -5.87
CA THR A 41 -11.79 17.13 -5.95
C THR A 41 -10.71 17.31 -7.01
N ASN A 42 -10.04 16.23 -7.41
CA ASN A 42 -9.04 16.21 -8.47
C ASN A 42 -9.63 15.89 -9.86
N PHE A 43 -10.96 15.82 -9.98
CA PHE A 43 -11.65 15.53 -11.24
C PHE A 43 -12.08 16.85 -11.89
N THR A 44 -11.62 17.10 -13.11
CA THR A 44 -11.92 18.30 -13.90
C THR A 44 -12.62 17.89 -15.17
N ASN A 45 -13.80 18.47 -15.44
CA ASN A 45 -14.61 18.19 -16.64
C ASN A 45 -14.80 16.70 -16.95
N SER A 46 -15.02 15.88 -15.91
CA SER A 46 -15.06 14.42 -16.06
C SER A 46 -16.32 13.77 -15.45
N PRO A 47 -17.54 14.16 -15.88
CA PRO A 47 -18.78 13.62 -15.31
C PRO A 47 -18.91 12.10 -15.41
N ASN A 48 -18.51 11.49 -16.53
CA ASN A 48 -18.68 10.04 -16.71
C ASN A 48 -17.73 9.25 -15.80
N MET A 49 -16.48 9.68 -15.70
CA MET A 49 -15.51 9.06 -14.81
C MET A 49 -15.83 9.33 -13.34
N THR A 50 -16.47 10.46 -13.04
CA THR A 50 -16.97 10.75 -11.68
C THR A 50 -18.06 9.75 -11.30
N GLU A 51 -19.05 9.52 -12.16
CA GLU A 51 -20.11 8.54 -11.93
C GLU A 51 -19.54 7.13 -11.76
N LYS A 52 -18.63 6.73 -12.68
CA LYS A 52 -17.92 5.45 -12.59
C LYS A 52 -17.17 5.29 -11.26
N TYR A 53 -16.44 6.32 -10.84
CA TYR A 53 -15.73 6.31 -9.57
C TYR A 53 -16.67 6.17 -8.37
N MET A 54 -17.83 6.84 -8.38
CA MET A 54 -18.80 6.72 -7.28
C MET A 54 -19.36 5.30 -7.16
N ALA A 55 -19.64 4.63 -8.28
CA ALA A 55 -20.04 3.23 -8.28
C ALA A 55 -18.93 2.32 -7.72
N TYR A 56 -17.68 2.54 -8.14
CA TYR A 56 -16.52 1.81 -7.63
C TYR A 56 -16.29 2.05 -6.14
N LEU A 57 -16.47 3.28 -5.67
CA LEU A 57 -16.35 3.61 -4.27
C LEU A 57 -17.40 2.90 -3.40
N GLN A 58 -18.60 2.63 -3.93
CA GLN A 58 -19.60 1.83 -3.21
C GLN A 58 -19.13 0.39 -2.98
N VAL A 59 -18.54 -0.25 -3.99
CA VAL A 59 -17.92 -1.58 -3.87
C VAL A 59 -16.83 -1.57 -2.79
N LEU A 60 -15.93 -0.59 -2.83
CA LEU A 60 -14.86 -0.49 -1.83
C LEU A 60 -15.38 -0.23 -0.41
N LYS A 61 -16.50 0.49 -0.26
CA LYS A 61 -17.11 0.78 1.04
C LYS A 61 -17.89 -0.41 1.60
N SER A 62 -18.52 -1.23 0.77
CA SER A 62 -19.26 -2.40 1.23
C SER A 62 -18.35 -3.53 1.69
N ARG A 63 -17.12 -3.60 1.14
CA ARG A 63 -16.20 -4.73 1.30
C ARG A 63 -16.76 -6.04 0.73
N GLU A 64 -17.76 -5.95 -0.13
CA GLU A 64 -18.26 -7.08 -0.90
C GLU A 64 -17.42 -7.22 -2.17
N GLU A 65 -17.16 -8.45 -2.59
CA GLU A 65 -16.41 -8.73 -3.82
C GLU A 65 -17.16 -8.24 -5.07
N VAL A 66 -18.49 -8.16 -5.00
CA VAL A 66 -19.35 -7.76 -6.12
C VAL A 66 -20.52 -6.92 -5.63
N ILE A 67 -20.77 -5.78 -6.28
CA ILE A 67 -22.05 -5.05 -6.18
C ILE A 67 -22.63 -4.88 -7.57
N GLY A 68 -23.83 -5.42 -7.78
CA GLY A 68 -24.46 -5.46 -9.10
C GLY A 68 -23.57 -6.25 -10.07
N ASP A 69 -23.07 -5.58 -11.10
CA ASP A 69 -22.18 -6.16 -12.13
C ASP A 69 -20.72 -5.70 -12.00
N ILE A 70 -20.35 -5.06 -10.88
CA ILE A 70 -18.99 -4.54 -10.65
C ILE A 70 -18.26 -5.41 -9.64
N TYR A 71 -17.14 -5.98 -10.05
CA TYR A 71 -16.22 -6.71 -9.18
C TYR A 71 -15.20 -5.75 -8.55
N ASP A 72 -14.75 -6.05 -7.34
CA ASP A 72 -13.66 -5.30 -6.71
C ASP A 72 -12.36 -5.34 -7.54
N THR A 73 -12.11 -6.45 -8.24
CA THR A 73 -11.02 -6.60 -9.21
C THR A 73 -11.11 -5.61 -10.36
N ASP A 74 -12.31 -5.28 -10.86
CA ASP A 74 -12.49 -4.25 -11.89
C ASP A 74 -12.04 -2.87 -11.37
N VAL A 75 -12.33 -2.59 -10.10
CA VAL A 75 -11.89 -1.37 -9.42
C VAL A 75 -10.37 -1.36 -9.33
N TYR A 76 -9.76 -2.45 -8.90
CA TYR A 76 -8.30 -2.56 -8.77
C TYR A 76 -7.61 -2.39 -10.11
N GLU A 77 -8.09 -3.04 -11.16
CA GLU A 77 -7.52 -2.91 -12.50
C GLU A 77 -7.61 -1.48 -13.02
N TRP A 78 -8.77 -0.84 -12.84
CA TRP A 78 -8.98 0.55 -13.27
C TRP A 78 -8.08 1.54 -12.52
N VAL A 79 -7.96 1.41 -11.19
CA VAL A 79 -7.08 2.25 -10.38
C VAL A 79 -5.62 2.05 -10.77
N MET A 80 -5.19 0.80 -10.93
CA MET A 80 -3.77 0.49 -11.12
C MET A 80 -3.27 0.72 -12.54
N ALA A 81 -4.14 0.67 -13.55
CA ALA A 81 -3.78 0.84 -14.96
C ALA A 81 -2.84 2.03 -15.24
N PRO A 82 -3.12 3.28 -14.80
CA PRO A 82 -2.22 4.42 -15.05
C PRO A 82 -0.90 4.35 -14.26
N PHE A 83 -0.84 3.62 -13.15
CA PHE A 83 0.36 3.58 -12.29
C PHE A 83 1.32 2.45 -12.64
N LYS A 84 0.88 1.40 -13.36
CA LYS A 84 1.74 0.25 -13.72
C LYS A 84 3.12 0.65 -14.28
N PRO A 85 3.24 1.61 -15.23
CA PRO A 85 4.56 2.04 -15.72
C PRO A 85 5.42 2.69 -14.62
N LEU A 86 4.81 3.53 -13.79
CA LEU A 86 5.48 4.25 -12.70
C LEU A 86 5.97 3.30 -11.60
N LEU A 87 5.20 2.24 -11.31
CA LEU A 87 5.61 1.20 -10.38
C LEU A 87 6.88 0.48 -10.86
N VAL A 88 6.96 0.18 -12.16
CA VAL A 88 8.13 -0.49 -12.75
C VAL A 88 9.35 0.43 -12.74
N GLU A 89 9.16 1.70 -13.07
CA GLU A 89 10.23 2.70 -13.10
C GLU A 89 10.80 2.99 -11.70
N LEU A 90 9.91 3.21 -10.71
CA LEU A 90 10.30 3.67 -9.37
C LEU A 90 10.65 2.53 -8.41
N ALA A 91 10.23 1.30 -8.72
CA ALA A 91 10.57 0.10 -7.97
C ALA A 91 10.98 -1.00 -8.96
N PRO A 92 12.15 -0.89 -9.60
CA PRO A 92 12.68 -1.94 -10.44
C PRO A 92 12.98 -3.19 -9.61
N PRO A 93 13.03 -4.39 -10.22
CA PRO A 93 13.48 -5.59 -9.54
C PRO A 93 14.88 -5.40 -8.93
N PRO A 94 15.16 -6.01 -7.77
CA PRO A 94 16.50 -5.96 -7.20
C PRO A 94 17.51 -6.66 -8.13
N GLU A 95 18.76 -6.20 -8.10
CA GLU A 95 19.84 -6.76 -8.92
C GLU A 95 20.37 -8.11 -8.38
N CYS A 96 19.99 -8.51 -7.17
CA CYS A 96 20.43 -9.76 -6.55
C CYS A 96 19.62 -10.97 -7.04
N ASP A 97 20.17 -12.17 -6.85
CA ASP A 97 19.42 -13.40 -7.10
C ASP A 97 18.20 -13.44 -6.17
N PRO A 98 17.01 -13.83 -6.67
CA PRO A 98 15.81 -13.96 -5.83
C PRO A 98 16.00 -14.80 -4.57
N LYS A 99 16.91 -15.79 -4.58
CA LYS A 99 17.20 -16.65 -3.41
C LYS A 99 18.00 -15.94 -2.32
N ASP A 100 18.72 -14.88 -2.68
CA ASP A 100 19.56 -14.11 -1.78
C ASP A 100 18.80 -12.92 -1.15
N ILE A 101 17.53 -12.72 -1.51
CA ILE A 101 16.68 -11.68 -0.94
C ILE A 101 16.54 -11.92 0.56
N ARG A 102 17.05 -10.96 1.34
CA ARG A 102 16.90 -10.90 2.80
C ARG A 102 16.39 -9.53 3.20
N ILE A 103 15.13 -9.48 3.60
CA ILE A 103 14.46 -8.25 4.05
C ILE A 103 14.29 -8.33 5.56
N THR A 104 14.69 -7.26 6.26
CA THR A 104 14.48 -7.13 7.70
C THR A 104 13.10 -6.54 7.98
N LEU A 105 12.58 -6.76 9.19
CA LEU A 105 11.32 -6.17 9.61
C LEU A 105 11.39 -4.64 9.56
N GLU A 106 12.53 -4.04 9.96
CA GLU A 106 12.76 -2.60 9.82
C GLU A 106 12.56 -2.11 8.39
N LYS A 107 13.20 -2.74 7.40
CA LYS A 107 13.08 -2.35 5.98
C LYS A 107 11.65 -2.48 5.47
N HIS A 108 10.89 -3.44 5.99
CA HIS A 108 9.50 -3.64 5.64
C HIS A 108 8.57 -2.61 6.28
N LEU A 109 8.79 -2.25 7.55
CA LEU A 109 8.01 -1.26 8.29
C LEU A 109 8.31 0.18 7.83
N PHE A 110 9.57 0.49 7.54
CA PHE A 110 10.06 1.80 7.14
C PHE A 110 10.53 1.80 5.68
N SER A 111 9.73 1.18 4.81
CA SER A 111 10.03 1.12 3.38
C SER A 111 10.08 2.50 2.73
N GLU A 112 10.95 2.66 1.73
CA GLU A 112 10.89 3.81 0.83
C GLU A 112 9.49 3.87 0.20
N PHE A 113 8.92 5.07 0.17
CA PHE A 113 7.56 5.26 -0.29
C PHE A 113 7.43 6.35 -1.36
N PHE A 114 6.38 6.24 -2.15
CA PHE A 114 5.96 7.25 -3.12
C PHE A 114 4.50 7.60 -2.91
N VAL A 115 4.20 8.89 -2.95
CA VAL A 115 2.82 9.40 -2.84
C VAL A 115 2.33 9.83 -4.21
N PHE A 116 1.13 9.39 -4.54
CA PHE A 116 0.47 9.64 -5.80
C PHE A 116 -0.97 10.10 -5.59
N GLU A 117 -1.40 10.97 -6.49
CA GLU A 117 -2.79 11.35 -6.65
C GLU A 117 -3.25 10.98 -8.06
N LEU A 118 -4.46 10.43 -8.16
CA LEU A 118 -5.11 10.24 -9.44
C LEU A 118 -5.93 11.49 -9.78
N HIS A 119 -5.45 12.27 -10.74
CA HIS A 119 -6.25 13.30 -11.38
C HIS A 119 -7.05 12.68 -12.52
N ILE A 120 -8.23 13.24 -12.77
CA ILE A 120 -9.03 12.88 -13.94
C ILE A 120 -9.39 14.16 -14.66
N ILE A 121 -8.83 14.36 -15.85
CA ILE A 121 -8.97 15.60 -16.61
C ILE A 121 -9.54 15.24 -17.98
N ASP A 122 -10.69 15.80 -18.32
CA ASP A 122 -11.40 15.54 -19.57
C ASP A 122 -11.57 14.03 -19.82
N GLU A 123 -12.05 13.31 -18.80
CA GLU A 123 -12.30 11.85 -18.79
C GLU A 123 -11.03 10.96 -18.89
N LYS A 124 -9.83 11.53 -18.71
CA LYS A 124 -8.57 10.78 -18.80
C LYS A 124 -7.91 10.62 -17.43
N LEU A 125 -7.42 9.41 -17.17
CA LEU A 125 -6.66 9.07 -15.96
C LEU A 125 -5.25 9.67 -16.03
N CYS A 126 -4.94 10.58 -15.12
CA CYS A 126 -3.68 11.32 -15.05
C CYS A 126 -3.01 11.08 -13.69
N PRO A 127 -2.07 10.12 -13.59
CA PRO A 127 -1.34 9.89 -12.34
C PRO A 127 -0.39 11.06 -12.07
N ARG A 128 -0.40 11.59 -10.84
CA ARG A 128 0.47 12.70 -10.42
C ARG A 128 1.26 12.30 -9.20
N ARG A 129 2.59 12.43 -9.27
CA ARG A 129 3.46 12.27 -8.09
C ARG A 129 3.36 13.49 -7.20
N VAL A 130 3.19 13.25 -5.91
CA VAL A 130 3.24 14.28 -4.85
C VAL A 130 4.55 14.12 -4.11
N VAL A 131 5.28 15.23 -3.93
CA VAL A 131 6.47 15.24 -3.09
C VAL A 131 6.00 15.25 -1.64
N ALA A 132 6.40 14.24 -0.88
CA ALA A 132 6.05 14.09 0.52
C ALA A 132 7.31 13.68 1.29
N ASP A 133 7.66 14.46 2.30
CA ASP A 133 8.80 14.20 3.17
C ASP A 133 8.46 13.18 4.28
N GLU A 134 7.18 13.05 4.61
CA GLU A 134 6.66 12.11 5.62
C GLU A 134 5.66 11.13 5.01
N SER A 135 5.64 9.90 5.54
CA SER A 135 4.67 8.89 5.12
C SER A 135 3.25 9.35 5.47
N PRO A 136 2.29 9.22 4.53
CA PRO A 136 0.88 9.54 4.79
C PRO A 136 0.22 8.52 5.73
N VAL A 137 0.89 7.42 6.04
CA VAL A 137 0.53 6.48 7.10
C VAL A 137 1.37 6.81 8.31
N ARG A 138 0.74 7.35 9.34
CA ARG A 138 1.40 7.60 10.62
C ARG A 138 1.43 6.31 11.44
N PRO A 139 2.53 6.03 12.17
CA PRO A 139 2.53 4.98 13.17
C PRO A 139 1.38 5.22 14.16
N SER A 140 0.88 4.12 14.73
CA SER A 140 -0.22 4.16 15.70
C SER A 140 0.03 5.24 16.75
N PHE A 141 -0.94 6.14 16.96
CA PHE A 141 -0.87 7.21 17.96
C PHE A 141 -0.96 6.69 19.41
N LEU A 142 -0.90 5.37 19.62
CA LEU A 142 -0.83 4.77 20.93
C LEU A 142 0.51 5.13 21.57
N ARG A 143 0.45 6.06 22.52
CA ARG A 143 1.54 6.34 23.44
C ARG A 143 1.27 5.58 24.71
N PHE A 144 2.25 4.80 25.13
CA PHE A 144 2.29 4.26 26.48
C PHE A 144 3.07 5.24 27.36
N ASP A 145 2.66 5.36 28.62
CA ASP A 145 3.43 6.10 29.62
C ASP A 145 4.70 5.32 30.01
N ASP A 146 5.66 6.04 30.59
CA ASP A 146 6.97 5.48 30.94
C ASP A 146 6.83 4.37 31.99
N ASP A 147 5.91 4.50 32.95
CA ASP A 147 5.67 3.47 33.98
C ASP A 147 5.21 2.15 33.36
N PHE A 148 4.33 2.20 32.35
CA PHE A 148 3.92 1.03 31.59
C PHE A 148 5.06 0.45 30.75
N LEU A 149 5.90 1.29 30.13
CA LEU A 149 7.03 0.80 29.34
C LEU A 149 8.08 0.10 30.23
N ASP A 150 8.34 0.64 31.41
CA ASP A 150 9.22 0.04 32.42
C ASP A 150 8.65 -1.29 32.93
N ASP A 151 7.34 -1.36 33.22
CA ASP A 151 6.69 -2.63 33.60
C ASP A 151 6.73 -3.65 32.46
N LEU A 152 6.49 -3.20 31.21
CA LEU A 152 6.53 -4.04 30.02
C LEU A 152 7.90 -4.72 29.89
N GLU A 153 9.02 -4.02 30.11
CA GLU A 153 10.37 -4.58 30.14
C GLU A 153 10.56 -5.73 31.14
N THR A 154 9.74 -5.82 32.19
CA THR A 154 9.86 -6.88 33.20
C THR A 154 9.27 -8.21 32.75
N TRP A 155 8.28 -8.19 31.84
CA TRP A 155 7.53 -9.39 31.45
C TRP A 155 7.51 -9.67 29.93
N THR A 156 8.10 -8.81 29.11
CA THR A 156 8.35 -9.08 27.68
C THR A 156 9.80 -8.85 27.28
N ALA A 157 10.17 -9.37 26.11
CA ALA A 157 11.42 -9.05 25.44
C ALA A 157 11.18 -8.03 24.32
N PHE A 158 12.08 -7.05 24.22
CA PHE A 158 12.13 -6.12 23.10
C PHE A 158 13.15 -6.60 22.07
N TYR A 159 12.77 -6.48 20.80
CA TYR A 159 13.62 -6.86 19.69
C TYR A 159 13.76 -5.67 18.75
N ASP A 160 14.99 -5.41 18.31
CA ASP A 160 15.25 -4.41 17.28
C ASP A 160 14.73 -4.94 15.92
N PRO A 161 13.80 -4.24 15.25
CA PRO A 161 13.29 -4.63 13.94
C PRO A 161 14.39 -4.81 12.88
N ALA A 162 15.56 -4.17 13.04
CA ALA A 162 16.70 -4.32 12.14
C ALA A 162 17.35 -5.71 12.25
N GLY A 163 17.25 -6.35 13.42
CA GLY A 163 17.78 -7.70 13.68
C GLY A 163 16.85 -8.84 13.27
N ILE A 164 15.59 -8.53 12.93
CA ILE A 164 14.58 -9.54 12.59
C ILE A 164 14.52 -9.72 11.08
N VAL A 165 14.86 -10.91 10.59
CA VAL A 165 14.74 -11.25 9.17
C VAL A 165 13.36 -11.85 8.89
N LEU A 166 12.70 -11.35 7.85
CA LEU A 166 11.41 -11.88 7.43
C LEU A 166 11.58 -13.25 6.77
N SER A 167 10.74 -14.19 7.17
CA SER A 167 10.78 -15.57 6.66
C SER A 167 9.56 -15.82 5.78
N PHE A 168 9.83 -16.08 4.50
CA PHE A 168 8.83 -16.48 3.50
C PHE A 168 9.26 -17.80 2.87
N ASP A 169 8.30 -18.61 2.44
CA ASP A 169 8.58 -19.88 1.73
C ASP A 169 9.35 -19.62 0.43
N ASN A 170 9.02 -18.52 -0.25
CA ASN A 170 9.81 -17.95 -1.34
C ASN A 170 10.37 -16.58 -0.89
N PRO A 171 11.71 -16.41 -0.80
CA PRO A 171 12.32 -15.16 -0.32
C PRO A 171 11.91 -13.91 -1.09
N GLU A 172 11.58 -14.04 -2.37
CA GLU A 172 11.11 -12.93 -3.21
C GLU A 172 9.78 -12.34 -2.71
N ASP A 173 8.93 -13.15 -2.08
CA ASP A 173 7.61 -12.71 -1.60
C ASP A 173 7.74 -11.63 -0.52
N ALA A 174 8.87 -11.58 0.19
CA ALA A 174 9.18 -10.53 1.17
C ALA A 174 9.16 -9.11 0.58
N LEU A 175 9.30 -8.99 -0.74
CA LEU A 175 9.27 -7.72 -1.46
C LEU A 175 7.86 -7.26 -1.84
N PHE A 176 6.86 -8.13 -1.71
CA PHE A 176 5.50 -7.89 -2.18
C PHE A 176 4.47 -8.09 -1.07
N GLU A 177 4.68 -9.04 -0.18
CA GLU A 177 3.65 -9.51 0.75
C GLU A 177 3.90 -9.03 2.18
N LEU A 178 2.82 -8.95 2.95
CA LEU A 178 2.90 -8.69 4.38
C LEU A 178 3.43 -9.94 5.09
N PRO A 179 4.38 -9.79 6.04
CA PRO A 179 4.91 -10.93 6.77
C PRO A 179 3.85 -11.51 7.71
N ASN A 180 3.59 -12.80 7.59
CA ASN A 180 2.72 -13.54 8.53
C ASN A 180 3.49 -14.17 9.69
N LYS A 181 4.82 -14.29 9.57
CA LYS A 181 5.74 -14.86 10.55
C LYS A 181 7.08 -14.15 10.49
N VAL A 182 7.76 -14.07 11.62
CA VAL A 182 9.14 -13.56 11.71
C VAL A 182 10.00 -14.59 12.45
N LEU A 183 11.26 -14.71 12.04
CA LEU A 183 12.24 -15.52 12.76
C LEU A 183 13.05 -14.59 13.65
N ILE A 184 13.07 -14.93 14.94
CA ILE A 184 13.92 -14.29 15.94
C ILE A 184 14.96 -15.34 16.30
N ASP A 185 16.21 -15.10 15.92
CA ASP A 185 17.32 -15.93 16.36
C ASP A 185 17.50 -15.68 17.86
N ASN A 186 16.95 -16.57 18.69
CA ASN A 186 17.25 -16.59 20.11
C ASN A 186 18.66 -17.16 20.31
N TYR A 187 19.46 -16.46 21.09
CA TYR A 187 20.73 -16.95 21.63
C TYR A 187 20.55 -18.24 22.46
#